data_AF-A0A4Q7TFP9-F1
#
_entry.id   AF-A0A4Q7TFP9-F1
#
_cell.length_a   1.000
_cell.length_b   1.000
_cell.length_c   1.000
_cell.angle_alpha   90.00
_cell.angle_beta   90.00
_cell.angle_gamma   90.00
#
_symmetry.space_group_name_H-M   'P 1'
#
loop_
_entity.id
_entity.type
_entity.pdbx_description
1 polymer ?
#
loop_
_entity_poly.entity_id
_entity_poly.type
_entity_poly.pdbx_seq_one_letter_code
_entity_poly.pdbx_strand_id
1 'polypeptide(L)'
;MGLSDLGDALTWGEARSLLEEAAADPGTALGAQLAGWAYPANMLELLNLTAMIGDAKASRKVMPWAMNSPRSNAPKATTEEVAIAQAELEDGIVFAS
;
A
#
# COMPACT_ATOMS: atom_id res chain seq x y z
N MET A 1 -11.88 22.43 25.26
CA MET A 1 -11.80 22.80 23.83
C MET A 1 -12.78 21.89 23.09
N GLY A 2 -14.03 22.32 22.97
CA GLY A 2 -15.04 21.58 22.22
C GLY A 2 -14.90 21.88 20.73
N LEU A 3 -15.38 20.99 19.86
CA LEU A 3 -15.41 21.19 18.39
C LEU A 3 -16.01 22.55 17.96
N SER A 4 -16.78 23.19 18.84
CA SER A 4 -17.35 24.53 18.72
C SER A 4 -16.34 25.68 18.76
N ASP A 5 -15.09 25.47 19.20
CA ASP A 5 -14.01 26.47 19.25
C ASP A 5 -13.25 26.62 17.91
N LEU A 6 -13.55 25.80 16.90
CA LEU A 6 -12.78 25.73 15.63
C LEU A 6 -13.31 26.63 14.50
N GLY A 7 -14.19 27.58 14.79
CA GLY A 7 -14.63 28.58 13.83
C GLY A 7 -15.80 28.15 12.95
N ASP A 8 -16.46 29.16 12.37
CA ASP A 8 -17.79 29.16 11.75
C ASP A 8 -18.22 27.93 10.94
N ALA A 9 -19.52 27.65 10.99
CA ALA A 9 -20.17 26.68 10.12
C ALA A 9 -19.82 26.95 8.65
N LEU A 10 -19.46 25.89 7.92
CA LEU A 10 -19.14 25.95 6.50
C LEU A 10 -20.22 26.70 5.72
N THR A 11 -19.82 27.64 4.87
CA THR A 11 -20.76 28.27 3.95
C THR A 11 -21.27 27.23 2.94
N TRP A 12 -22.48 27.43 2.39
CA TRP A 12 -23.03 26.50 1.39
C TRP A 12 -22.12 26.37 0.16
N GLY A 13 -21.48 27.47 -0.25
CA GLY A 13 -20.55 27.48 -1.38
C GLY A 13 -19.33 26.60 -1.12
N GLU A 14 -18.70 26.73 0.05
CA GLU A 14 -17.59 25.88 0.45
C GLU A 14 -18.00 24.41 0.60
N ALA A 15 -19.19 24.14 1.17
CA ALA A 15 -19.69 22.78 1.32
C ALA A 15 -19.92 22.11 -0.04
N ARG A 16 -20.44 22.88 -1.01
CA ARG A 16 -20.58 22.42 -2.40
C ARG A 16 -19.22 22.14 -3.03
N SER A 17 -18.26 23.05 -2.90
CA SER A 17 -16.91 22.86 -3.45
C SER A 17 -16.22 21.62 -2.89
N LEU A 18 -16.32 21.39 -1.58
CA LEU A 18 -15.77 20.18 -0.95
C LEU A 18 -16.45 18.90 -1.45
N LEU A 19 -17.77 18.92 -1.66
CA LEU A 19 -18.48 17.77 -2.22
C LEU A 19 -18.10 17.50 -3.68
N GLU A 20 -17.94 18.55 -4.49
CA GLU A 20 -17.49 18.43 -5.88
C GLU A 20 -16.06 17.86 -5.96
N GLU A 21 -15.16 18.32 -5.09
CA GLU A 21 -13.79 17.81 -5.00
C GLU A 21 -13.76 16.36 -4.51
N ALA A 22 -14.50 16.03 -3.44
CA ALA A 22 -14.60 14.67 -2.94
C ALA A 22 -15.25 13.72 -3.96
N ALA A 23 -16.25 14.18 -4.72
CA ALA A 23 -16.86 13.39 -5.78
C ALA A 23 -15.89 13.11 -6.94
N ALA A 24 -14.97 14.04 -7.22
CA ALA A 24 -13.96 13.87 -8.26
C ALA A 24 -12.77 13.01 -7.84
N ASP A 25 -12.51 12.88 -6.53
CA ASP A 25 -11.44 12.05 -5.98
C ASP A 25 -11.95 10.65 -5.56
N PRO A 26 -11.59 9.59 -6.29
CA PRO A 26 -11.98 8.23 -5.94
C PRO A 26 -11.29 7.68 -4.67
N GLY A 27 -10.31 8.40 -4.13
CA GLY A 27 -9.70 8.12 -2.82
C GLY A 27 -10.58 8.52 -1.63
N THR A 28 -11.75 9.12 -1.87
CA THR A 28 -12.75 9.41 -0.84
C THR A 28 -13.91 8.42 -0.90
N ALA A 29 -14.66 8.28 0.20
CA ALA A 29 -15.85 7.42 0.24
C ALA A 29 -16.90 7.82 -0.82
N LEU A 30 -17.10 9.13 -1.04
CA LEU A 30 -18.06 9.65 -2.00
C LEU A 30 -17.60 9.38 -3.45
N GLY A 31 -16.36 9.73 -3.80
CA GLY A 31 -15.83 9.50 -5.13
C GLY A 31 -15.73 8.01 -5.49
N ALA A 32 -15.37 7.17 -4.53
CA ALA A 32 -15.36 5.72 -4.71
C ALA A 32 -16.76 5.15 -4.98
N GLN A 33 -17.78 5.60 -4.23
CA GLN A 33 -19.15 5.19 -4.49
C GLN A 33 -19.61 5.60 -5.88
N LEU A 34 -19.28 6.82 -6.33
CA LEU A 34 -19.66 7.34 -7.64
C LEU A 34 -18.96 6.62 -8.80
N ALA A 35 -17.71 6.21 -8.61
CA ALA A 35 -16.96 5.44 -9.61
C ALA A 35 -17.16 3.91 -9.50
N GLY A 36 -18.03 3.44 -8.60
CA GLY A 36 -18.48 2.04 -8.56
C GLY A 36 -17.51 1.04 -7.91
N TRP A 37 -16.70 1.48 -6.96
CA TRP A 37 -15.70 0.68 -6.26
C TRP A 37 -15.84 0.80 -4.74
N ALA A 38 -15.53 -0.28 -4.02
CA ALA A 38 -15.69 -0.35 -2.58
C ALA A 38 -14.63 0.50 -1.86
N TYR A 39 -15.06 1.31 -0.90
CA TYR A 39 -14.18 2.14 -0.07
C TYR A 39 -14.31 1.82 1.43
N PRO A 40 -13.19 1.74 2.18
CA PRO A 40 -11.83 1.63 1.66
C PRO A 40 -11.65 0.32 0.88
N ALA A 41 -10.76 0.31 -0.11
CA ALA A 41 -10.51 -0.91 -0.88
C ALA A 41 -10.12 -2.06 0.07
N ASN A 42 -10.82 -3.20 -0.03
CA ASN A 42 -10.51 -4.34 0.82
C ASN A 42 -9.11 -4.89 0.46
N MET A 43 -8.30 -5.25 1.44
CA MET A 43 -6.97 -5.83 1.22
C MET A 43 -7.02 -7.04 0.28
N LEU A 44 -8.07 -7.85 0.36
CA LEU A 44 -8.25 -9.02 -0.51
C LEU A 44 -8.52 -8.63 -1.98
N GLU A 45 -9.27 -7.55 -2.21
CA GLU A 45 -9.51 -6.99 -3.54
C GLU A 45 -8.25 -6.35 -4.12
N LEU A 46 -7.47 -5.65 -3.28
CA LEU A 46 -6.16 -5.11 -3.65
C LEU A 46 -5.20 -6.24 -4.05
N LEU A 47 -5.13 -7.32 -3.28
CA LEU A 47 -4.32 -8.50 -3.62
C LEU A 47 -4.77 -9.14 -4.94
N ASN A 48 -6.08 -9.31 -5.17
CA ASN A 48 -6.60 -9.80 -6.43
C ASN A 48 -6.22 -8.89 -7.61
N LEU A 49 -6.30 -7.57 -7.43
CA LEU A 49 -5.88 -6.61 -8.44
C LEU A 49 -4.38 -6.73 -8.75
N THR A 50 -3.51 -6.93 -7.73
CA THR A 50 -2.08 -7.19 -7.98
C THR A 50 -1.84 -8.46 -8.78
N ALA A 51 -2.59 -9.53 -8.48
CA ALA A 51 -2.45 -10.82 -9.15
C ALA A 51 -2.91 -10.74 -10.61
N MET A 52 -3.96 -9.96 -10.89
CA MET A 52 -4.50 -9.77 -12.24
C MET A 52 -3.63 -8.91 -13.16
N ILE A 53 -2.89 -7.93 -12.61
CA ILE A 53 -2.09 -7.01 -13.43
C ILE A 53 -0.97 -7.75 -14.19
N GLY A 54 -0.41 -8.83 -13.62
CA GLY A 54 0.60 -9.70 -14.25
C GLY A 54 1.97 -9.04 -14.53
N ASP A 55 1.99 -7.75 -14.85
CA ASP A 55 3.17 -6.91 -15.05
C ASP A 55 3.55 -6.20 -13.73
N ALA A 56 4.71 -6.60 -13.19
CA ALA A 56 5.27 -6.03 -11.98
C ALA A 56 5.57 -4.52 -12.08
N LYS A 57 5.73 -3.95 -13.28
CA LYS A 57 5.95 -2.50 -13.47
C LYS A 57 4.63 -1.73 -13.44
N ALA A 58 3.57 -2.28 -14.01
CA ALA A 58 2.23 -1.69 -13.97
C ALA A 58 1.64 -1.73 -12.54
N SER A 59 1.84 -2.82 -11.80
CA SER A 59 1.31 -2.94 -10.42
C SER A 59 1.89 -1.87 -9.47
N ARG A 60 3.17 -1.52 -9.66
CA ARG A 60 3.86 -0.47 -8.90
C ARG A 60 3.29 0.93 -9.12
N LYS A 61 2.72 1.20 -10.30
CA LYS A 61 2.09 2.49 -10.60
C LYS A 61 0.74 2.65 -9.90
N VAL A 62 0.01 1.53 -9.77
CA VAL A 62 -1.32 1.52 -9.14
C VAL A 62 -1.21 1.44 -7.62
N MET A 63 -0.11 0.91 -7.08
CA MET A 63 0.12 0.79 -5.63
C MET A 63 1.45 1.42 -5.17
N PRO A 64 1.60 2.75 -5.26
CA PRO A 64 2.82 3.43 -4.85
C PRO A 64 3.14 3.27 -3.36
N TRP A 65 2.14 2.99 -2.51
CA TRP A 65 2.31 2.71 -1.08
C TRP A 65 2.89 1.31 -0.78
N ALA A 66 2.77 0.34 -1.69
CA ALA A 66 3.16 -1.04 -1.46
C ALA A 66 4.68 -1.30 -1.62
N MET A 67 5.46 -0.26 -1.91
CA MET A 67 6.76 -0.40 -2.58
C MET A 67 7.96 0.11 -1.80
N ASN A 68 7.84 0.30 -0.48
CA ASN A 68 9.00 0.35 0.41
C ASN A 68 8.99 -0.88 1.31
N SER A 69 9.29 -2.05 0.73
CA SER A 69 9.66 -3.20 1.53
C SER A 69 10.98 -2.87 2.25
N PRO A 70 11.08 -2.98 3.58
CA PRO A 70 12.33 -2.80 4.30
C PRO A 70 13.45 -3.71 3.75
N ARG A 71 13.07 -4.87 3.18
CA ARG A 71 13.97 -5.84 2.56
C ARG A 71 14.59 -5.36 1.25
N SER A 72 13.93 -4.43 0.55
CA SER A 72 14.44 -3.79 -0.68
C SER A 72 15.60 -2.83 -0.39
N ASN A 73 15.59 -2.20 0.79
CA ASN A 73 16.58 -1.21 1.21
C ASN A 73 17.61 -1.78 2.19
N ALA A 74 17.48 -3.06 2.56
CA ALA A 74 18.47 -3.72 3.38
C ALA A 74 19.78 -3.89 2.58
N PRO A 75 20.95 -3.72 3.21
CA PRO A 75 22.22 -4.02 2.56
C PRO A 75 22.19 -5.48 2.08
N LYS A 76 22.50 -5.69 0.81
CA LYS A 76 22.66 -7.04 0.27
C LYS A 76 23.87 -7.68 0.94
N ALA A 77 23.71 -8.88 1.47
CA ALA A 77 24.81 -9.67 2.02
C ALA A 77 25.93 -9.78 0.98
N THR A 78 27.17 -9.64 1.44
CA THR A 78 28.35 -9.79 0.56
C THR A 78 28.51 -11.25 0.15
N THR A 79 29.21 -11.51 -0.95
CA THR A 79 29.47 -12.87 -1.43
C THR A 79 30.21 -13.73 -0.42
N GLU A 80 31.05 -13.12 0.42
CA GLU A 80 31.78 -13.81 1.50
C GLU A 80 30.84 -14.20 2.65
N GLU A 81 29.94 -13.31 3.08
CA GLU A 81 28.94 -13.61 4.10
C GLU A 81 28.00 -14.75 3.67
N VAL A 82 27.60 -14.78 2.40
CA VAL A 82 26.76 -15.86 1.86
C VAL A 82 27.53 -17.18 1.86
N ALA A 83 28.80 -17.19 1.45
CA ALA A 83 29.62 -18.40 1.43
C ALA A 83 29.83 -18.99 2.83
N ILE A 84 30.04 -18.15 3.85
CA ILE A 84 30.18 -18.59 5.25
C ILE A 84 28.85 -19.19 5.74
N ALA A 85 27.74 -18.48 5.54
CA ALA A 85 26.42 -18.96 5.97
C ALA A 85 26.02 -20.28 5.29
N GLN A 86 26.43 -20.48 4.03
CA GLN A 86 26.14 -21.70 3.29
C GLN A 86 26.98 -22.88 3.80
N ALA A 87 28.25 -22.64 4.14
CA ALA A 87 29.12 -23.65 4.75
C ALA A 87 28.62 -24.06 6.16
N GLU A 88 28.16 -23.10 6.97
CA GLU A 88 27.54 -23.40 8.27
C GLU A 88 26.24 -24.20 8.12
N LEU A 89 25.45 -23.93 7.07
CA LEU A 89 24.23 -24.69 6.79
C LEU A 89 24.55 -26.13 6.40
N GLU A 90 25.57 -26.34 5.56
CA GLU A 90 26.02 -27.66 5.12
C GLU A 90 26.60 -28.48 6.28
N ASP A 91 27.34 -27.87 7.19
CA ASP A 91 27.88 -28.52 8.40
C ASP A 91 26.75 -28.94 9.38
N GLY A 92 25.63 -28.20 9.37
CA GLY A 92 24.44 -28.51 10.17
C GLY A 92 23.54 -29.60 9.59
N ILE A 93 23.71 -30.01 8.32
CA ILE A 93 22.90 -31.06 7.70
C ILE A 93 23.48 -32.43 8.05
N VAL A 94 23.07 -32.96 9.20
CA VAL A 94 23.35 -34.35 9.58
C VAL A 94 22.29 -35.26 8.95
N PHE A 95 22.67 -35.98 7.89
CA PHE A 95 21.86 -37.12 7.42
C PHE A 95 22.10 -38.31 8.37
N ALA A 96 21.11 -38.61 9.21
CA ALA A 96 21.13 -39.83 10.02
C ALA A 96 21.03 -41.06 9.10
N SER A 97 22.00 -41.97 9.22
CA SER A 97 22.03 -43.28 8.56
C SER A 97 21.22 -44.35 9.29
#